data_AF-R6VA22-F1
#
_entry.id   AF-R6VA22-F1
#
_cell.length_a   1.000
_cell.length_b   1.000
_cell.length_c   1.000
_cell.angle_alpha   90.00
_cell.angle_beta   90.00
_cell.angle_gamma   90.00
#
_symmetry.space_group_name_H-M   'P 1'
#
loop_
_entity.id
_entity.type
_entity.pdbx_description
1 polymer ?
#
loop_
_entity_poly.entity_id
_entity_poly.type
_entity_poly.pdbx_seq_one_letter_code
_entity_poly.pdbx_strand_id
1 'polypeptide(L)'
;MLGEFIDVAILGKISKKGVYTGYIVKCENKKYKRNSIVVFSRTPLSETVHCTVIATTQLNNNIKFIAAPSGQIYYQPEIKELLREVRNVRYNKLTCLYEKSCGAIVFHRFSDGIKVLLVKNHNGRYWSFPKGHMEKNENEHQTAAREIKEETGLTVRFYDNYRQISDYIPFGRIKKRVVFFLAEARTADVKIQKSEIDLYIWVTFEEAQRMCKYENDLRVLKKAENMIKYHDRRKREKRRNVIK
;
A
#
# COMPACT_ATOMS: atom_id res chain seq x y z
N MET A 1 15.15 14.93 8.14
CA MET A 1 15.39 14.52 6.74
C MET A 1 14.23 13.75 6.13
N LEU A 2 13.89 12.50 6.49
CA LEU A 2 12.73 11.84 5.82
C LEU A 2 11.43 12.66 6.00
N GLY A 3 10.74 12.94 4.91
CA GLY A 3 9.54 13.80 4.87
C GLY A 3 9.80 15.29 5.08
N GLU A 4 11.05 15.72 5.14
CA GLU A 4 11.43 17.13 5.22
C GLU A 4 11.37 17.79 3.84
N PHE A 5 11.00 19.08 3.83
CA PHE A 5 11.06 19.93 2.66
C PHE A 5 12.46 20.53 2.53
N ILE A 6 13.05 20.44 1.35
CA ILE A 6 14.41 20.90 1.06
C ILE A 6 14.44 21.60 -0.30
N ASP A 7 15.42 22.47 -0.50
CA ASP A 7 15.74 22.99 -1.82
C ASP A 7 17.00 22.29 -2.32
N VAL A 8 16.96 21.83 -3.57
CA VAL A 8 18.05 21.07 -4.21
C VAL A 8 18.50 21.78 -5.47
N ALA A 9 19.77 22.13 -5.55
CA ALA A 9 20.39 22.56 -6.80
C ALA A 9 20.70 21.31 -7.65
N ILE A 10 20.12 21.25 -8.84
CA ILE A 10 20.23 20.13 -9.77
C ILE A 10 21.54 20.26 -10.56
N LEU A 11 22.36 19.22 -10.52
CA LEU A 11 23.62 19.14 -11.27
C LEU A 11 23.42 18.55 -12.67
N GLY A 12 22.46 17.64 -12.82
CA GLY A 12 22.17 17.04 -14.12
C GLY A 12 21.31 15.79 -14.04
N LYS A 13 20.83 15.37 -15.21
CA LYS A 13 20.06 14.14 -15.41
C LYS A 13 21.01 12.97 -15.59
N ILE A 14 20.81 11.89 -14.81
CA ILE A 14 21.67 10.70 -14.83
C ILE A 14 21.00 9.46 -15.44
N SER A 15 19.68 9.48 -15.66
CA SER A 15 18.96 8.45 -16.43
C SER A 15 17.78 9.03 -17.20
N LYS A 16 17.44 8.39 -18.34
CA LYS A 16 16.26 8.71 -19.15
C LYS A 16 14.95 8.61 -18.36
N LYS A 17 14.89 7.78 -17.31
CA LYS A 17 13.71 7.58 -16.43
C LYS A 17 13.46 8.71 -15.41
N GLY A 18 14.03 9.90 -15.62
CA GLY A 18 13.78 11.05 -14.75
C GLY A 18 14.55 11.00 -13.43
N VAL A 19 15.75 10.42 -13.44
CA VAL A 19 16.65 10.41 -12.29
C VAL A 19 17.70 11.50 -12.47
N TYR A 20 17.87 12.32 -11.44
CA TYR A 20 18.77 13.46 -11.39
C TYR A 20 19.69 13.36 -10.17
N THR A 21 20.80 14.08 -10.22
CA THR A 21 21.67 14.31 -9.07
C THR A 21 21.79 15.79 -8.77
N GLY A 22 22.05 16.12 -7.52
CA GLY A 22 22.15 17.49 -7.04
C GLY A 22 22.77 17.57 -5.65
N TYR A 23 22.75 18.76 -5.06
CA TYR A 23 23.14 18.98 -3.67
C TYR A 23 22.09 19.81 -2.93
N ILE A 24 21.95 19.53 -1.64
CA ILE A 24 21.00 20.23 -0.77
C ILE A 24 21.49 21.66 -0.53
N VAL A 25 20.70 22.66 -0.90
CA VAL A 25 21.03 24.08 -0.65
C VAL A 25 20.31 24.65 0.56
N LYS A 26 19.09 24.16 0.86
CA LYS A 26 18.29 24.54 2.03
C LYS A 26 17.66 23.30 2.67
N CYS A 27 17.80 23.18 3.98
CA CYS A 27 17.19 22.14 4.82
C CYS A 27 17.12 22.64 6.27
N GLU A 28 16.25 22.06 7.10
CA GLU A 28 16.10 22.40 8.51
C GLU A 28 17.38 22.05 9.27
N ASN A 29 17.89 20.83 9.06
CA ASN A 29 19.13 20.39 9.69
C ASN A 29 20.35 20.79 8.84
N LYS A 30 21.00 21.90 9.22
CA LYS A 30 22.16 22.48 8.52
C LYS A 30 23.34 21.52 8.33
N LYS A 31 23.45 20.44 9.12
CA LYS A 31 24.49 19.40 8.95
C LYS A 31 24.46 18.75 7.57
N TYR A 32 23.29 18.70 6.93
CA TYR A 32 23.11 18.06 5.62
C TYR A 32 23.19 19.04 4.44
N LYS A 33 23.44 20.33 4.71
CA LYS A 33 23.68 21.30 3.64
C LYS A 33 24.89 20.87 2.82
N ARG A 34 24.80 21.01 1.49
CA ARG A 34 25.79 20.55 0.49
C ARG A 34 25.92 19.03 0.35
N ASN A 35 25.17 18.21 1.09
CA ASN A 35 25.17 16.77 0.84
C ASN A 35 24.64 16.47 -0.57
N SER A 36 25.32 15.55 -1.27
CA SER A 36 24.83 14.99 -2.52
C SER A 36 23.49 14.29 -2.32
N ILE A 37 22.58 14.44 -3.26
CA ILE A 37 21.24 13.85 -3.21
C ILE A 37 20.84 13.30 -4.59
N VAL A 38 20.01 12.25 -4.59
CA VAL A 38 19.33 11.76 -5.79
C VAL A 38 17.93 12.36 -5.83
N VAL A 39 17.53 12.86 -7.00
CA VAL A 39 16.19 13.43 -7.20
C VAL A 39 15.46 12.64 -8.29
N PHE A 40 14.25 12.19 -7.99
CA PHE A 40 13.35 11.57 -8.96
C PHE A 40 12.32 12.59 -9.42
N SER A 41 12.04 12.64 -10.73
CA SER A 41 11.02 13.52 -11.27
C SER A 41 10.32 12.94 -12.48
N ARG A 42 9.00 13.10 -12.53
CA ARG A 42 8.16 12.82 -13.71
C ARG A 42 8.21 13.93 -14.75
N THR A 43 8.75 15.09 -14.39
CA THR A 43 8.91 16.25 -15.26
C THR A 43 10.38 16.66 -15.36
N PRO A 44 10.82 17.27 -16.47
CA PRO A 44 12.17 17.84 -16.55
C PRO A 44 12.44 18.80 -15.39
N LEU A 45 13.66 18.75 -14.85
CA LEU A 45 14.14 19.64 -13.80
C LEU A 45 15.27 20.53 -14.32
N SER A 46 15.29 21.79 -13.87
CA SER A 46 16.35 22.76 -14.07
C SER A 46 16.61 23.53 -12.77
N GLU A 47 17.81 24.09 -12.63
CA GLU A 47 18.18 25.00 -11.53
C GLU A 47 17.99 24.42 -10.12
N THR A 48 17.32 25.17 -9.23
CA THR A 48 17.01 24.78 -7.85
C THR A 48 15.54 24.39 -7.75
N VAL A 49 15.27 23.21 -7.19
CA VAL A 49 13.92 22.65 -7.10
C VAL A 49 13.54 22.45 -5.64
N HIS A 50 12.31 22.85 -5.30
CA HIS A 50 11.71 22.56 -4.00
C HIS A 50 11.22 21.11 -3.96
N CYS A 51 11.75 20.34 -3.02
CA CYS A 51 11.57 18.89 -2.95
C CYS A 51 11.15 18.42 -1.56
N THR A 52 10.56 17.23 -1.52
CA THR A 52 10.40 16.44 -0.30
C THR A 52 11.42 15.30 -0.31
N VAL A 53 12.08 15.03 0.81
CA VAL A 53 12.90 13.80 0.97
C VAL A 53 11.96 12.60 1.13
N ILE A 54 11.86 11.79 0.09
CA ILE A 54 10.91 10.68 -0.03
C ILE A 54 11.50 9.33 0.38
N ALA A 55 12.82 9.20 0.44
CA ALA A 55 13.46 8.01 0.96
C ALA A 55 14.87 8.30 1.50
N THR A 56 15.33 7.42 2.38
CA THR A 56 16.71 7.37 2.84
C THR A 56 17.26 5.97 2.65
N THR A 57 18.54 5.90 2.34
CA THR A 57 19.24 4.62 2.15
C THR A 57 20.67 4.70 2.67
N GLN A 58 21.25 3.56 3.04
CA GLN A 58 22.64 3.47 3.48
C GLN A 58 23.53 2.94 2.36
N LEU A 59 24.58 3.71 2.04
CA LEU A 59 25.60 3.36 1.06
C LEU A 59 26.96 3.64 1.69
N ASN A 60 27.80 2.60 1.85
CA ASN A 60 29.14 2.70 2.44
C ASN A 60 29.13 3.46 3.78
N ASN A 61 28.20 3.11 4.68
CA ASN A 61 27.98 3.74 5.99
C ASN A 61 27.55 5.22 5.98
N ASN A 62 27.33 5.81 4.81
CA ASN A 62 26.78 7.16 4.67
C ASN A 62 25.30 7.11 4.29
N ILE A 63 24.52 7.99 4.91
CA ILE A 63 23.11 8.16 4.54
C ILE A 63 23.06 8.90 3.20
N LYS A 64 22.39 8.29 2.23
CA LYS A 64 21.97 8.94 0.99
C LYS A 64 20.50 9.30 1.08
N PHE A 65 20.21 10.54 0.73
CA PHE A 65 18.85 11.05 0.63
C PHE A 65 18.36 10.88 -0.80
N ILE A 66 17.07 10.60 -0.92
CA ILE A 66 16.36 10.54 -2.18
C ILE A 66 15.18 11.50 -2.04
N ALA A 67 15.06 12.41 -2.99
CA ALA A 67 14.03 13.42 -2.98
C ALA A 67 13.20 13.38 -4.27
N ALA A 68 12.05 14.02 -4.24
CA ALA A 68 11.24 14.29 -5.41
C ALA A 68 10.65 15.71 -5.30
N PRO A 69 10.33 16.37 -6.42
CA PRO A 69 9.61 17.64 -6.41
C PRO A 69 8.38 17.55 -5.50
N SER A 70 8.16 18.58 -4.69
CA SER A 70 7.09 18.58 -3.70
C SER A 70 5.74 18.25 -4.34
N GLY A 71 5.01 17.30 -3.75
CA GLY A 71 3.75 16.77 -4.28
C GLY A 71 3.88 15.51 -5.15
N GLN A 72 5.05 15.19 -5.70
CA GLN A 72 5.24 13.93 -6.41
C GLN A 72 5.47 12.76 -5.44
N ILE A 73 4.51 11.83 -5.41
CA ILE A 73 4.57 10.63 -4.56
C ILE A 73 5.22 9.48 -5.34
N TYR A 74 6.15 8.79 -4.69
CA TYR A 74 6.80 7.58 -5.16
C TYR A 74 6.68 6.49 -4.08
N TYR A 75 6.13 5.34 -4.45
CA TYR A 75 6.05 4.19 -3.55
C TYR A 75 7.31 3.34 -3.65
N GLN A 76 7.54 2.50 -2.63
CA GLN A 76 8.75 1.69 -2.53
C GLN A 76 9.11 0.89 -3.80
N PRO A 77 8.20 0.22 -4.54
CA PRO A 77 8.56 -0.50 -5.76
C PRO A 77 9.16 0.41 -6.85
N GLU A 78 8.56 1.60 -7.02
CA GLU A 78 9.01 2.61 -7.98
C GLU A 78 10.38 3.16 -7.57
N ILE A 79 10.58 3.45 -6.28
CA ILE A 79 11.89 3.89 -5.74
C ILE A 79 12.95 2.82 -5.98
N LYS A 80 12.66 1.56 -5.68
CA LYS A 80 13.58 0.43 -5.92
C LYS A 80 13.94 0.32 -7.41
N GLU A 81 12.99 0.59 -8.31
CA GLU A 81 13.27 0.58 -9.74
C GLU A 81 14.18 1.74 -10.15
N LEU A 82 13.85 2.97 -9.77
CA LEU A 82 14.62 4.16 -10.15
C LEU A 82 16.03 4.14 -9.54
N LEU A 83 16.21 3.53 -8.36
CA LEU A 83 17.54 3.36 -7.77
C LEU A 83 18.45 2.45 -8.58
N ARG A 84 17.93 1.52 -9.39
CA ARG A 84 18.74 0.70 -10.29
C ARG A 84 19.41 1.51 -11.40
N GLU A 85 18.86 2.67 -11.72
CA GLU A 85 19.43 3.60 -12.70
C GLU A 85 20.64 4.37 -12.15
N VAL A 86 20.82 4.37 -10.83
CA VAL A 86 21.95 5.05 -10.19
C VAL A 86 23.14 4.10 -10.17
N ARG A 87 24.16 4.41 -10.97
CA ARG A 87 25.38 3.57 -11.09
C ARG A 87 26.00 3.27 -9.72
N ASN A 88 26.41 2.02 -9.53
CA ASN A 88 27.13 1.55 -8.33
C ASN A 88 26.38 1.73 -6.99
N VAL A 89 25.05 1.94 -7.01
CA VAL A 89 24.27 1.96 -5.78
C VAL A 89 23.92 0.53 -5.37
N ARG A 90 24.62 0.05 -4.34
CA ARG A 90 24.20 -1.11 -3.55
C ARG A 90 23.78 -0.61 -2.18
N TYR A 91 22.49 -0.72 -1.88
CA TYR A 91 21.98 -0.39 -0.56
C TYR A 91 21.61 -1.64 0.23
N ASN A 92 21.85 -1.60 1.53
CA ASN A 92 21.45 -2.65 2.48
C ASN A 92 20.11 -2.33 3.17
N LYS A 93 19.72 -1.04 3.24
CA LYS A 93 18.48 -0.58 3.86
C LYS A 93 17.86 0.55 3.05
N LEU A 94 16.55 0.47 2.83
CA LEU A 94 15.75 1.51 2.19
C LEU A 94 14.57 1.84 3.09
N THR A 95 14.47 3.09 3.52
CA THR A 95 13.33 3.60 4.29
C THR A 95 12.58 4.61 3.41
N CYS A 96 11.31 4.31 3.13
CA CYS A 96 10.48 5.12 2.26
C CYS A 96 9.47 5.94 3.07
N LEU A 97 9.18 7.15 2.59
CA LEU A 97 8.13 7.99 3.16
C LEU A 97 6.75 7.45 2.84
N TYR A 98 6.58 6.80 1.69
CA TYR A 98 5.29 6.29 1.21
C TYR A 98 5.33 4.78 1.03
N GLU A 99 4.36 4.11 1.64
CA GLU A 99 4.12 2.68 1.49
C GLU A 99 2.73 2.45 0.89
N LYS A 100 2.63 1.42 0.05
CA LYS A 100 1.36 0.99 -0.52
C LYS A 100 1.15 -0.49 -0.28
N SER A 101 -0.03 -0.82 0.23
CA SER A 101 -0.50 -2.19 0.38
C SER A 101 -1.84 -2.37 -0.34
N CYS A 102 -2.10 -3.59 -0.78
CA CYS A 102 -3.39 -3.96 -1.36
C CYS A 102 -3.91 -5.23 -0.70
N GLY A 103 -5.22 -5.32 -0.55
CA GLY A 103 -5.90 -6.44 0.09
C GLY A 103 -7.39 -6.43 -0.21
N ALA A 104 -8.17 -7.21 0.53
CA ALA A 104 -9.62 -7.22 0.34
C ALA A 104 -10.40 -7.51 1.62
N ILE A 105 -11.63 -7.00 1.65
CA ILE A 105 -12.67 -7.57 2.49
C ILE A 105 -13.06 -8.90 1.85
N VAL A 106 -12.54 -9.99 2.41
CA VAL A 106 -12.83 -11.34 1.93
C VAL A 106 -14.05 -11.85 2.68
N PHE A 107 -15.10 -12.22 1.96
CA PHE A 107 -16.29 -12.82 2.56
C PHE A 107 -16.54 -14.23 2.00
N HIS A 108 -17.28 -15.04 2.75
CA HIS A 108 -17.77 -16.34 2.32
C HIS A 108 -19.23 -16.52 2.74
N ARG A 109 -19.96 -17.36 2.00
CA ARG A 109 -21.37 -17.66 2.26
C ARG A 109 -21.49 -19.00 2.94
N PHE A 110 -21.77 -18.98 4.23
CA PHE A 110 -22.06 -20.15 5.04
C PHE A 110 -23.55 -20.45 5.03
N SER A 111 -23.95 -21.60 5.56
CA SER A 111 -25.37 -21.98 5.72
C SER A 111 -26.13 -21.03 6.65
N ASP A 112 -25.45 -20.46 7.65
CA ASP A 112 -25.99 -19.52 8.63
C ASP A 112 -25.85 -18.04 8.23
N GLY A 113 -25.26 -17.75 7.07
CA GLY A 113 -25.17 -16.40 6.52
C GLY A 113 -23.80 -16.03 5.97
N ILE A 114 -23.63 -14.72 5.72
CA ILE A 114 -22.39 -14.18 5.14
C ILE A 114 -21.45 -13.80 6.28
N LYS A 115 -20.21 -14.29 6.20
CA LYS A 115 -19.14 -13.94 7.15
C LYS A 115 -17.95 -13.35 6.40
N VAL A 116 -17.22 -12.48 7.08
CA VAL A 116 -16.00 -11.81 6.63
C VAL A 116 -14.80 -12.41 7.35
N LEU A 117 -13.70 -12.59 6.63
CA LEU A 117 -12.44 -13.04 7.18
C LEU A 117 -11.69 -11.86 7.80
N LEU A 118 -11.36 -11.98 9.08
CA LEU A 118 -10.38 -11.15 9.74
C LEU A 118 -9.11 -11.95 10.02
N VAL A 119 -7.97 -11.27 9.95
CA VAL A 119 -6.66 -11.81 10.30
C VAL A 119 -5.97 -10.93 11.32
N LYS A 120 -5.05 -11.51 12.08
CA LYS A 120 -4.19 -10.81 13.04
C LYS A 120 -2.74 -11.13 12.74
N ASN A 121 -2.00 -10.13 12.26
CA ASN A 121 -0.57 -10.26 11.94
C ASN A 121 0.27 -10.23 13.24
N HIS A 122 1.46 -10.82 13.24
CA HIS A 122 2.37 -10.90 14.41
C HIS A 122 2.66 -9.53 15.03
N ASN A 123 2.92 -8.55 14.18
CA ASN A 123 3.21 -7.17 14.60
C ASN A 123 1.94 -6.31 14.72
N GLY A 124 0.76 -6.90 14.49
CA GLY A 124 -0.54 -6.25 14.46
C GLY A 124 -1.23 -6.32 15.82
N ARG A 125 -1.51 -5.15 16.41
CA ARG A 125 -2.27 -5.09 17.67
C ARG A 125 -3.76 -5.40 17.49
N TYR A 126 -4.29 -5.21 16.28
CA TYR A 126 -5.73 -5.25 16.01
C TYR A 126 -6.03 -6.20 14.85
N TRP A 127 -7.24 -6.74 14.86
CA TRP A 127 -7.80 -7.46 13.72
C TRP A 127 -7.89 -6.55 12.50
N SER A 128 -7.59 -7.10 11.34
CA SER A 128 -7.69 -6.41 10.06
C SER A 128 -8.04 -7.41 8.96
N PHE A 129 -7.93 -6.98 7.71
CA PHE A 129 -8.19 -7.80 6.54
C PHE A 129 -6.89 -8.26 5.89
N PRO A 130 -6.91 -9.38 5.16
CA PRO A 130 -5.74 -9.84 4.42
C PRO A 130 -5.25 -8.76 3.44
N LYS A 131 -3.97 -8.42 3.51
CA LYS A 131 -3.31 -7.37 2.73
C LYS A 131 -1.79 -7.46 2.89
N GLY A 132 -1.07 -7.08 1.85
CA GLY A 132 0.38 -6.89 1.98
C GLY A 132 0.92 -5.90 0.97
N HIS A 133 2.25 -5.84 0.87
CA HIS A 133 2.93 -4.78 0.14
C HIS A 133 2.83 -4.99 -1.37
N MET A 134 2.61 -3.89 -2.09
CA MET A 134 2.66 -3.93 -3.55
C MET A 134 4.09 -4.24 -4.01
N GLU A 135 4.24 -5.24 -4.87
CA GLU A 135 5.53 -5.59 -5.47
C GLU A 135 5.73 -4.96 -6.84
N LYS A 136 6.90 -5.21 -7.43
CA LYS A 136 7.23 -4.71 -8.76
C LYS A 136 6.33 -5.40 -9.81
N ASN A 137 5.87 -4.64 -10.79
CA ASN A 137 5.09 -5.10 -11.94
C ASN A 137 3.69 -5.66 -11.59
N GLU A 138 3.20 -5.43 -10.38
CA GLU A 138 1.83 -5.76 -10.01
C GLU A 138 0.92 -4.54 -10.14
N ASN A 139 -0.30 -4.76 -10.58
CA ASN A 139 -1.39 -3.84 -10.31
C ASN A 139 -2.04 -4.14 -8.95
N GLU A 140 -2.88 -3.24 -8.46
CA GLU A 140 -3.50 -3.35 -7.13
C GLU A 140 -4.31 -4.64 -6.94
N HIS A 141 -5.00 -5.14 -7.97
CA HIS A 141 -5.76 -6.39 -7.90
C HIS A 141 -4.86 -7.61 -7.86
N GLN A 142 -3.77 -7.61 -8.64
CA GLN A 142 -2.77 -8.68 -8.64
C GLN A 142 -2.12 -8.79 -7.26
N THR A 143 -1.68 -7.66 -6.68
CA THR A 143 -1.16 -7.62 -5.31
C THR A 143 -2.19 -8.15 -4.33
N ALA A 144 -3.44 -7.66 -4.34
CA ALA A 144 -4.46 -8.13 -3.41
C ALA A 144 -4.71 -9.65 -3.55
N ALA A 145 -4.76 -10.17 -4.77
CA ALA A 145 -4.98 -11.60 -5.03
C ALA A 145 -3.81 -12.46 -4.51
N ARG A 146 -2.57 -12.05 -4.78
CA ARG A 146 -1.36 -12.73 -4.30
C ARG A 146 -1.32 -12.73 -2.76
N GLU A 147 -1.49 -11.57 -2.15
CA GLU A 147 -1.43 -11.41 -0.69
C GLU A 147 -2.51 -12.22 0.03
N ILE A 148 -3.76 -12.22 -0.46
CA ILE A 148 -4.82 -13.08 0.08
C ILE A 148 -4.40 -14.56 -0.03
N LYS A 149 -3.84 -14.96 -1.17
CA LYS A 149 -3.42 -16.34 -1.39
C LYS A 149 -2.27 -16.75 -0.48
N GLU A 150 -1.29 -15.87 -0.28
CA GLU A 150 -0.13 -16.08 0.58
C GLU A 150 -0.55 -16.14 2.04
N GLU A 151 -1.21 -15.10 2.55
CA GLU A 151 -1.57 -14.98 3.97
C GLU A 151 -2.59 -16.02 4.44
N THR A 152 -3.50 -16.48 3.55
CA THR A 152 -4.68 -17.27 3.93
C THR A 152 -4.89 -18.55 3.14
N GLY A 153 -4.14 -18.79 2.06
CA GLY A 153 -4.35 -19.92 1.17
C GLY A 153 -5.59 -19.83 0.28
N LEU A 154 -6.44 -18.81 0.45
CA LEU A 154 -7.72 -18.70 -0.26
C LEU A 154 -7.55 -18.24 -1.71
N THR A 155 -8.39 -18.80 -2.58
CA THR A 155 -8.63 -18.26 -3.93
C THR A 155 -9.98 -17.54 -3.92
N VAL A 156 -10.01 -16.33 -4.48
CA VAL A 156 -11.17 -15.44 -4.38
C VAL A 156 -11.69 -14.99 -5.76
N ARG A 157 -12.96 -14.57 -5.80
CA ARG A 157 -13.55 -13.83 -6.91
C ARG A 157 -13.80 -12.39 -6.49
N PHE A 158 -13.15 -11.44 -7.16
CA PHE A 158 -13.38 -10.02 -6.89
C PHE A 158 -14.75 -9.56 -7.39
N TYR A 159 -15.30 -8.60 -6.66
CA TYR A 159 -16.47 -7.84 -7.07
C TYR A 159 -16.01 -6.57 -7.76
N ASP A 160 -16.54 -6.33 -8.97
CA ASP A 160 -16.25 -5.12 -9.72
C ASP A 160 -16.76 -3.87 -8.99
N ASN A 161 -16.17 -2.72 -9.30
CA ASN A 161 -16.58 -1.40 -8.80
C ASN A 161 -16.51 -1.22 -7.27
N TYR A 162 -15.81 -2.11 -6.56
CA TYR A 162 -15.49 -1.92 -5.16
C TYR A 162 -14.00 -1.64 -4.98
N ARG A 163 -13.66 -0.39 -4.66
CA ARG A 163 -12.29 0.02 -4.31
C ARG A 163 -12.33 1.08 -3.22
N GLN A 164 -11.75 0.79 -2.07
CA GLN A 164 -11.67 1.73 -0.95
C GLN A 164 -10.23 2.00 -0.57
N ILE A 165 -9.95 3.24 -0.17
CA ILE A 165 -8.63 3.67 0.30
C ILE A 165 -8.69 3.91 1.82
N SER A 166 -7.66 3.43 2.52
CA SER A 166 -7.35 3.75 3.92
C SER A 166 -5.94 4.31 3.98
N ASP A 167 -5.82 5.61 4.28
CA ASP A 167 -4.55 6.29 4.47
C ASP A 167 -4.31 6.52 5.97
N TYR A 168 -3.13 6.18 6.46
CA TYR A 168 -2.74 6.39 7.86
C TYR A 168 -1.21 6.45 8.04
N ILE A 169 -0.76 6.82 9.24
CA ILE A 169 0.66 6.90 9.60
C ILE A 169 0.94 5.79 10.63
N PRO A 170 1.50 4.62 10.23
CA PRO A 170 1.76 3.52 11.15
C PRO A 170 2.82 3.86 12.20
N PHE A 171 3.89 4.55 11.78
CA PHE A 171 5.01 4.91 12.65
C PHE A 171 5.77 6.12 12.09
N GLY A 172 6.15 7.04 12.97
CA GLY A 172 6.96 8.22 12.62
C GLY A 172 6.29 9.08 11.54
N ARG A 173 6.97 9.21 10.39
CA ARG A 173 6.49 10.01 9.25
C ARG A 173 6.01 9.16 8.06
N ILE A 174 6.05 7.83 8.16
CA ILE A 174 5.68 6.94 7.06
C ILE A 174 4.19 7.10 6.77
N LYS A 175 3.85 7.39 5.52
CA LYS A 175 2.48 7.54 5.02
C LYS A 175 2.11 6.25 4.31
N LYS A 176 1.25 5.45 4.92
CA LYS A 176 0.78 4.18 4.38
C LYS A 176 -0.57 4.34 3.73
N ARG A 177 -0.67 3.88 2.48
CA ARG A 177 -1.93 3.74 1.74
C ARG A 177 -2.27 2.26 1.62
N VAL A 178 -3.46 1.88 2.06
CA VAL A 178 -4.01 0.54 1.83
C VAL A 178 -5.21 0.64 0.91
N VAL A 179 -5.20 -0.16 -0.16
CA VAL A 179 -6.33 -0.30 -1.08
C VAL A 179 -7.05 -1.60 -0.78
N PHE A 180 -8.32 -1.51 -0.44
CA PHE A 180 -9.18 -2.66 -0.19
C PHE A 180 -10.16 -2.86 -1.34
N PHE A 181 -10.17 -4.08 -1.85
CA PHE A 181 -11.19 -4.61 -2.74
C PHE A 181 -12.25 -5.40 -1.96
N LEU A 182 -13.27 -5.89 -2.65
CA LEU A 182 -14.25 -6.82 -2.12
C LEU A 182 -14.11 -8.12 -2.88
N ALA A 183 -14.02 -9.24 -2.16
CA ALA A 183 -13.84 -10.54 -2.79
C ALA A 183 -14.60 -11.64 -2.06
N GLU A 184 -15.16 -12.56 -2.83
CA GLU A 184 -15.83 -13.77 -2.33
C GLU A 184 -14.84 -14.94 -2.37
N ALA A 185 -14.56 -15.56 -1.23
CA ALA A 185 -13.75 -16.75 -1.17
C ALA A 185 -14.51 -17.96 -1.73
N ARG A 186 -13.81 -18.79 -2.52
CA ARG A 186 -14.39 -20.02 -3.07
C ARG A 186 -14.69 -21.08 -2.00
N THR A 187 -13.89 -21.10 -0.93
CA THR A 187 -14.04 -21.98 0.23
C THR A 187 -13.81 -21.17 1.52
N ALA A 188 -14.16 -21.75 2.66
CA ALA A 188 -13.88 -21.20 3.98
C ALA A 188 -12.54 -21.71 4.59
N ASP A 189 -11.85 -22.62 3.89
CA ASP A 189 -10.68 -23.33 4.38
C ASP A 189 -9.42 -22.46 4.35
N VAL A 190 -9.19 -21.74 5.45
CA VAL A 190 -8.03 -20.88 5.62
C VAL A 190 -6.81 -21.69 6.03
N LYS A 191 -5.69 -21.45 5.35
CA LYS A 191 -4.35 -21.93 5.72
C LYS A 191 -3.45 -20.72 5.90
N ILE A 192 -3.25 -20.32 7.16
CA ILE A 192 -2.48 -19.11 7.44
C ILE A 192 -0.99 -19.29 7.16
N GLN A 193 -0.38 -18.23 6.62
CA GLN A 193 1.07 -18.12 6.57
C GLN A 193 1.61 -17.76 7.95
N LYS A 194 2.08 -18.78 8.69
CA LYS A 194 2.57 -18.63 10.08
C LYS A 194 3.74 -17.67 10.25
N SER A 195 4.46 -17.28 9.20
CA SER A 195 5.51 -16.26 9.31
C SER A 195 4.98 -14.83 9.46
N GLU A 196 3.69 -14.61 9.17
CA GLU A 196 3.08 -13.28 9.20
C GLU A 196 1.78 -13.24 10.01
N ILE A 197 0.94 -14.26 9.91
CA ILE A 197 -0.39 -14.32 10.53
C ILE A 197 -0.38 -15.24 11.74
N ASP A 198 -0.80 -14.72 12.89
CA ASP A 198 -0.97 -15.49 14.12
C ASP A 198 -2.32 -16.20 14.15
N LEU A 199 -3.39 -15.44 13.84
CA LEU A 199 -4.76 -15.85 14.03
C LEU A 199 -5.63 -15.40 12.86
N TYR A 200 -6.69 -16.15 12.60
CA TYR A 200 -7.76 -15.78 11.69
C TYR A 200 -9.12 -16.09 12.31
N ILE A 201 -10.16 -15.41 11.85
CA ILE A 201 -11.53 -15.68 12.26
C ILE A 201 -12.53 -15.28 11.16
N TRP A 202 -13.56 -16.10 10.99
CA TRP A 202 -14.73 -15.76 10.18
C TRP A 202 -15.82 -15.20 11.10
N VAL A 203 -16.25 -13.97 10.85
CA VAL A 203 -17.23 -13.27 11.69
C VAL A 203 -18.30 -12.60 10.84
N THR A 204 -19.47 -12.36 11.41
CA THR A 204 -20.50 -11.52 10.76
C THR A 204 -19.97 -10.10 10.52
N PHE A 205 -20.63 -9.35 9.62
CA PHE A 205 -20.29 -7.94 9.41
C PHE A 205 -20.44 -7.10 10.69
N GLU A 206 -21.44 -7.41 11.51
CA GLU A 206 -21.70 -6.73 12.77
C GLU A 206 -20.57 -6.98 13.79
N GLU A 207 -20.15 -8.24 13.95
CA GLU A 207 -18.99 -8.59 14.78
C GLU A 207 -17.71 -7.96 14.25
N ALA A 208 -17.48 -7.99 12.93
CA ALA A 208 -16.31 -7.35 12.33
C ALA A 208 -16.25 -5.85 12.63
N GLN A 209 -17.39 -5.16 12.60
CA GLN A 209 -17.49 -3.74 12.98
C GLN A 209 -17.20 -3.49 14.47
N ARG A 210 -17.47 -4.45 15.36
CA ARG A 210 -17.07 -4.34 16.78
C ARG A 210 -15.60 -4.62 17.01
N MET A 211 -14.99 -5.48 16.19
CA MET A 211 -13.60 -5.93 16.34
C MET A 211 -12.59 -5.00 15.67
N CYS A 212 -12.97 -4.35 14.56
CA CYS A 212 -12.10 -3.41 13.87
C CYS A 212 -12.06 -2.07 14.60
N LYS A 213 -10.86 -1.60 14.97
CA LYS A 213 -10.71 -0.40 15.80
C LYS A 213 -10.69 0.91 15.02
N TYR A 214 -10.29 0.88 13.75
CA TYR A 214 -10.07 2.10 12.97
C TYR A 214 -11.32 2.51 12.18
N GLU A 215 -11.67 3.79 12.20
CA GLU A 215 -12.82 4.35 11.47
C GLU A 215 -12.79 4.03 9.97
N ASN A 216 -11.59 4.01 9.38
CA ASN A 216 -11.40 3.63 7.98
C ASN A 216 -11.86 2.19 7.72
N ASP A 217 -11.56 1.25 8.63
CA ASP A 217 -11.94 -0.16 8.49
C ASP A 217 -13.46 -0.32 8.59
N LEU A 218 -14.10 0.41 9.52
CA LEU A 218 -15.57 0.44 9.64
C LEU A 218 -16.23 0.97 8.37
N ARG A 219 -15.70 2.05 7.78
CA ARG A 219 -16.19 2.61 6.52
C ARG A 219 -16.09 1.59 5.38
N VAL A 220 -14.97 0.89 5.28
CA VAL A 220 -14.74 -0.14 4.26
C VAL A 220 -15.74 -1.28 4.45
N LEU A 221 -15.89 -1.82 5.66
CA LEU A 221 -16.86 -2.88 5.99
C LEU A 221 -18.30 -2.51 5.62
N LYS A 222 -18.77 -1.32 6.04
CA LYS A 222 -20.15 -0.88 5.77
C LYS A 222 -20.42 -0.77 4.26
N LYS A 223 -19.45 -0.26 3.49
CA LYS A 223 -19.59 -0.21 2.02
C LYS A 223 -19.59 -1.62 1.42
N ALA A 224 -18.79 -2.54 1.93
CA ALA A 224 -18.73 -3.92 1.44
C ALA A 224 -20.07 -4.62 1.68
N GLU A 225 -20.63 -4.50 2.87
CA GLU A 225 -21.92 -5.07 3.22
C GLU A 225 -23.05 -4.56 2.30
N ASN A 226 -23.10 -3.25 2.06
CA ASN A 226 -24.07 -2.63 1.15
C ASN A 226 -23.91 -3.12 -0.29
N MET A 227 -22.68 -3.29 -0.76
CA MET A 227 -22.39 -3.80 -2.11
C MET A 227 -22.89 -5.24 -2.28
N ILE A 228 -22.66 -6.10 -1.28
CA ILE A 228 -23.14 -7.49 -1.29
C ILE A 228 -24.67 -7.52 -1.32
N LYS A 229 -25.33 -6.76 -0.43
CA LYS A 229 -26.80 -6.67 -0.38
C LYS A 229 -27.39 -6.19 -1.71
N TYR A 230 -26.76 -5.20 -2.35
CA TYR A 230 -27.17 -4.71 -3.66
C TYR A 230 -27.07 -5.79 -4.74
N HIS A 231 -25.94 -6.50 -4.82
CA HIS A 231 -25.73 -7.57 -5.79
C HIS A 231 -26.70 -8.74 -5.60
N ASP A 232 -26.98 -9.12 -4.36
CA ASP A 232 -27.90 -10.21 -4.06
C ASP A 232 -29.33 -9.86 -4.46
N ARG A 233 -29.77 -8.62 -4.21
CA ARG A 233 -31.06 -8.11 -4.67
C ARG A 233 -31.18 -8.15 -6.19
N ARG A 234 -30.18 -7.64 -6.92
CA ARG A 234 -30.13 -7.66 -8.39
C ARG A 234 -30.14 -9.07 -8.97
N LYS A 235 -29.44 -10.02 -8.36
CA LYS A 235 -29.47 -11.44 -8.79
C LYS A 235 -30.86 -12.07 -8.62
N ARG A 236 -31.55 -11.77 -7.52
CA ARG A 236 -32.92 -12.24 -7.27
C ARG A 236 -33.92 -11.67 -8.28
N GLU A 237 -33.83 -10.38 -8.58
CA GLU A 237 -34.65 -9.72 -9.60
C GLU A 237 -34.46 -10.33 -10.99
N LYS A 238 -33.21 -10.54 -11.42
CA LYS A 238 -32.92 -11.17 -12.71
C LYS A 238 -33.49 -12.59 -12.81
N ARG A 239 -33.35 -13.41 -11.77
CA ARG A 239 -33.93 -14.76 -11.74
C ARG A 239 -35.46 -14.74 -11.85
N ARG A 240 -36.13 -13.79 -11.19
CA ARG A 240 -37.60 -13.63 -11.28
C ARG A 240 -38.06 -13.24 -12.68
N ASN A 241 -37.28 -12.42 -13.39
CA ASN A 241 -37.63 -11.97 -14.74
C ASN A 241 -37.32 -13.00 -15.85
N VAL A 242 -36.55 -14.05 -15.55
CA VAL A 242 -36.26 -15.15 -16.50
C VAL A 242 -37.31 -16.27 -16.39
N ILE A 243 -38.07 -16.32 -15.29
CA ILE A 243 -39.11 -17.33 -15.03
C ILE A 243 -40.51 -16.83 -15.44
N LYS A 244 -40.63 -15.55 -15.82
CA LYS A 244 -41.84 -14.95 -16.40
C LYS A 244 -41.67 -14.84 -17.91
#